data_AF-A0A9C9TQU3-F1
#
_entry.id   AF-A0A9C9TQU3-F1
#
_cell.length_a   1.000
_cell.length_b   1.000
_cell.length_c   1.000
_cell.angle_alpha   90.00
_cell.angle_beta   90.00
_cell.angle_gamma   90.00
#
_symmetry.space_group_name_H-M   'P 1'
#
loop_
_entity.id
_entity.type
_entity.pdbx_description
1 polymer ?
#
loop_
_entity_poly.entity_id
_entity_poly.type
_entity_poly.pdbx_seq_one_letter_code
_entity_poly.pdbx_strand_id
1 'polypeptide(L)'
;MEGRKLKRTRLTKKKSPPLWGKVVAIEWKGDDSLAQSLNLDSNLEDRLLRANGTVFKGNIGIFPEPKHGYVRIRTDYVLPSTEMFEAIGDIARHVKSW
;
A
#
# COMPACT_ATOMS: atom_id res chain seq x y z
N MET A 1 -22.63 1.82 -7.44
CA MET A 1 -21.98 1.15 -6.29
C MET A 1 -22.77 1.43 -5.01
N GLU A 2 -24.05 1.04 -4.94
CA GLU A 2 -24.84 1.20 -3.72
C GLU A 2 -24.63 -0.01 -2.80
N GLY A 3 -24.27 0.25 -1.54
CA GLY A 3 -24.32 -0.75 -0.46
C GLY A 3 -22.98 -1.26 0.11
N ARG A 4 -21.85 -1.10 -0.59
CA ARG A 4 -20.55 -1.56 -0.06
C ARG A 4 -19.95 -0.52 0.89
N LYS A 5 -19.79 -0.87 2.16
CA LYS A 5 -19.04 -0.06 3.13
C LYS A 5 -17.54 -0.22 2.90
N LEU A 6 -16.94 0.71 2.16
CA LEU A 6 -15.51 0.78 1.92
C LEU A 6 -14.74 0.93 3.25
N LYS A 7 -13.71 0.10 3.45
CA LYS A 7 -12.86 0.15 4.64
C LYS A 7 -11.50 0.78 4.32
N ARG A 8 -10.83 1.28 5.35
CA ARG A 8 -9.44 1.72 5.25
C ARG A 8 -8.54 0.52 4.97
N THR A 9 -7.63 0.66 4.02
CA THR A 9 -6.59 -0.34 3.71
C THR A 9 -5.22 0.19 4.08
N ARG A 10 -4.35 -0.66 4.65
CA ARG A 10 -3.01 -0.28 5.11
C ARG A 10 -1.97 -1.31 4.72
N LEU A 11 -0.78 -0.83 4.39
CA LEU A 11 0.39 -1.67 4.21
C LEU A 11 0.93 -2.10 5.58
N THR A 12 1.21 -3.39 5.71
CA THR A 12 1.85 -4.00 6.87
C THR A 12 3.12 -4.72 6.43
N LYS A 13 4.10 -4.79 7.33
CA LYS A 13 5.43 -5.33 7.04
C LYS A 13 5.61 -6.64 7.82
N LYS A 14 6.14 -7.66 7.17
CA LYS A 14 6.61 -8.89 7.82
C LYS A 14 8.14 -8.83 7.91
N LYS A 15 8.66 -9.06 9.12
CA LYS A 15 10.09 -9.06 9.40
C LYS A 15 10.61 -10.48 9.58
N SER A 16 11.86 -10.74 9.19
CA SER A 16 12.49 -12.04 9.41
C SER A 16 12.72 -12.32 10.90
N PRO A 17 12.36 -13.50 11.43
CA PRO A 17 12.94 -14.02 12.67
C PRO A 17 14.42 -14.44 12.43
N PRO A 18 15.32 -14.45 13.43
CA PRO A 18 15.24 -13.90 14.80
C PRO A 18 15.67 -12.41 14.89
N LEU A 19 16.10 -11.82 13.76
CA LEU A 19 16.58 -10.44 13.69
C LEU A 19 15.49 -9.54 13.11
N TRP A 20 14.75 -8.84 13.99
CA TRP A 20 13.69 -7.86 13.68
C TRP A 20 14.14 -6.59 12.91
N GLY A 21 15.21 -6.69 12.11
CA GLY A 21 15.76 -5.61 11.29
C GLY A 21 15.26 -5.60 9.85
N LYS A 22 15.23 -6.77 9.18
CA LYS A 22 14.93 -6.84 7.75
C LYS A 22 13.45 -7.12 7.50
N VAL A 23 12.81 -6.27 6.70
CA VAL A 23 11.48 -6.56 6.14
C VAL A 23 11.68 -7.55 5.00
N VAL A 24 11.02 -8.70 5.09
CA VAL A 24 11.13 -9.80 4.11
C VAL A 24 9.90 -9.94 3.24
N ALA A 25 8.76 -9.42 3.66
CA ALA A 25 7.54 -9.39 2.89
C ALA A 25 6.67 -8.22 3.34
N ILE A 26 5.72 -7.85 2.50
CA ILE A 26 4.71 -6.85 2.80
C ILE A 26 3.32 -7.43 2.56
N GLU A 27 2.33 -6.86 3.23
CA GLU A 27 0.96 -7.35 3.17
C GLU A 27 -0.01 -6.19 3.37
N TRP A 28 -0.99 -6.07 2.49
CA TRP A 28 -2.10 -5.14 2.61
C TRP A 28 -3.22 -5.75 3.44
N LYS A 29 -3.76 -4.97 4.38
CA LYS A 29 -4.89 -5.36 5.25
C LYS A 29 -5.94 -4.26 5.29
N GLY A 30 -7.21 -4.62 5.42
CA GLY A 30 -8.30 -3.65 5.58
C GLY A 30 -9.55 -4.00 4.80
N ASP A 31 -9.81 -3.28 3.71
CA ASP A 31 -10.88 -3.65 2.79
C ASP A 31 -10.50 -4.91 2.00
N ASP A 32 -11.34 -5.94 2.03
CA ASP A 32 -10.97 -7.29 1.59
C ASP A 32 -10.64 -7.34 0.09
N SER A 33 -11.47 -6.74 -0.79
CA SER A 33 -11.20 -6.83 -2.23
C SER A 33 -10.06 -5.92 -2.69
N LEU A 34 -9.89 -4.74 -2.08
CA LEU A 34 -8.72 -3.88 -2.38
C LEU A 34 -7.42 -4.48 -1.83
N ALA A 35 -7.44 -5.00 -0.60
CA ALA A 35 -6.28 -5.66 -0.02
C ALA A 35 -5.90 -6.90 -0.85
N GLN A 36 -6.87 -7.70 -1.30
CA GLN A 36 -6.64 -8.84 -2.17
C GLN A 36 -5.99 -8.43 -3.49
N SER A 37 -6.52 -7.40 -4.18
CA SER A 37 -5.95 -6.97 -5.47
C SER A 37 -4.51 -6.47 -5.33
N LEU A 38 -4.23 -5.71 -4.27
CA LEU A 38 -2.89 -5.20 -3.97
C LEU A 38 -1.92 -6.32 -3.57
N ASN A 39 -2.39 -7.34 -2.85
CA ASN A 39 -1.55 -8.49 -2.46
C ASN A 39 -1.31 -9.49 -3.60
N LEU A 40 -2.13 -9.48 -4.66
CA LEU A 40 -1.92 -10.31 -5.85
C LEU A 40 -0.98 -9.67 -6.88
N ASP A 41 -0.64 -8.39 -6.71
CA ASP A 41 0.27 -7.67 -7.60
C ASP A 41 1.73 -7.85 -7.18
N SER A 42 2.38 -8.89 -7.71
CA SER A 42 3.79 -9.19 -7.42
C SER A 42 4.74 -8.09 -7.88
N ASN A 43 4.40 -7.34 -8.93
CA ASN A 43 5.23 -6.23 -9.41
C ASN A 43 5.20 -5.07 -8.42
N LEU A 44 4.02 -4.75 -7.88
CA LEU A 44 3.86 -3.77 -6.81
C LEU A 44 4.64 -4.21 -5.56
N GLU A 45 4.56 -5.48 -5.17
CA GLU A 45 5.31 -6.01 -4.04
C GLU A 45 6.83 -5.82 -4.24
N ASP A 46 7.34 -6.26 -5.38
CA ASP A 46 8.75 -6.14 -5.75
C ASP A 46 9.24 -4.69 -5.75
N ARG A 47 8.45 -3.76 -6.28
CA ARG A 47 8.79 -2.32 -6.29
C ARG A 47 8.85 -1.75 -4.88
N LEU A 48 7.88 -2.08 -4.03
CA LEU A 48 7.84 -1.64 -2.64
C LEU A 48 9.00 -2.22 -1.83
N LEU A 49 9.40 -3.48 -2.09
CA LEU A 49 10.56 -4.11 -1.46
C LEU A 49 11.89 -3.54 -1.96
N ARG A 50 12.01 -3.19 -3.25
CA ARG A 50 13.22 -2.52 -3.80
C ARG A 50 13.37 -1.10 -3.26
N ALA A 51 12.29 -0.34 -3.21
CA ALA A 51 12.29 1.00 -2.64
C ALA A 51 12.60 1.01 -1.12
N ASN A 52 12.55 -0.15 -0.46
CA ASN A 52 12.87 -0.36 0.94
C ASN A 52 14.37 -0.64 1.23
N GLY A 53 15.26 -0.50 0.24
CA GLY A 53 16.67 -0.89 0.31
C GLY A 53 17.47 -0.49 1.57
N THR A 54 17.05 0.54 2.31
CA THR A 54 17.59 0.82 3.67
C THR A 54 16.61 1.52 4.63
N VAL A 55 15.52 2.15 4.16
CA VAL A 55 14.67 3.03 5.00
C VAL A 55 13.21 3.09 4.52
N PHE A 56 12.47 1.97 4.43
CA PHE A 56 11.00 2.11 4.38
C PHE A 56 10.48 2.41 5.81
N LYS A 57 10.58 3.69 6.21
CA LYS A 57 9.91 4.23 7.41
C LYS A 57 8.39 4.23 7.20
N GLY A 58 7.97 4.58 5.98
CA GLY A 58 6.75 4.22 5.28
C GLY A 58 5.60 3.60 6.06
N ASN A 59 4.58 4.38 6.41
CA ASN A 59 3.22 3.87 6.56
C ASN A 59 2.40 4.31 5.34
N ILE A 60 2.05 3.37 4.44
CA ILE A 60 1.09 3.66 3.36
C ILE A 60 -0.31 3.26 3.82
N GLY A 61 -1.25 4.20 3.73
CA GLY A 61 -2.65 3.97 4.04
C GLY A 61 -3.57 4.53 2.97
N ILE A 62 -4.60 3.78 2.63
CA ILE A 62 -5.64 4.12 1.66
C ILE A 62 -6.92 4.37 2.44
N PHE A 63 -7.44 5.59 2.32
CA PHE A 63 -8.58 6.10 3.07
C PHE A 63 -9.69 6.50 2.10
N PRO A 64 -10.77 5.71 2.01
CA PRO A 64 -11.94 6.11 1.24
C PRO A 64 -12.62 7.29 1.93
N GLU A 65 -12.90 8.35 1.17
CA GLU A 65 -13.59 9.55 1.65
C GLU A 65 -14.95 9.67 0.93
N PRO A 66 -15.92 8.81 1.25
CA PRO A 66 -17.18 8.71 0.48
C PRO A 66 -17.97 10.03 0.48
N LYS A 67 -17.85 10.84 1.54
CA LYS A 67 -18.47 12.17 1.61
C LYS A 67 -17.89 13.16 0.61
N HIS A 68 -16.66 12.93 0.15
CA HIS A 68 -15.92 13.83 -0.71
C HIS A 68 -15.66 13.27 -2.11
N GLY A 69 -16.11 12.04 -2.40
CA GLY A 69 -16.02 11.43 -3.72
C GLY A 69 -14.59 11.07 -4.16
N TYR A 70 -13.64 10.97 -3.24
CA TYR A 70 -12.26 10.57 -3.56
C TYR A 70 -11.70 9.54 -2.58
N VAL A 71 -10.57 8.95 -2.94
CA VAL A 71 -9.77 8.09 -2.07
C VAL A 71 -8.42 8.74 -1.83
N ARG A 72 -8.02 8.84 -0.57
CA ARG A 72 -6.77 9.46 -0.16
C ARG A 72 -5.71 8.40 0.13
N ILE A 73 -4.61 8.46 -0.59
CA ILE A 73 -3.40 7.66 -0.30
C ILE A 73 -2.50 8.54 0.60
N ARG A 74 -2.29 8.12 1.84
CA ARG A 74 -1.38 8.77 2.79
C ARG A 74 -0.07 8.01 2.83
N THR A 75 1.02 8.76 2.83
CA THR A 75 2.38 8.27 3.05
C THR A 75 3.10 9.22 4.00
N ASP A 76 4.23 8.81 4.57
CA ASP A 76 5.13 9.65 5.37
C ASP A 76 6.32 10.18 4.55
N TYR A 77 6.32 9.99 3.23
CA TYR A 77 7.36 10.48 2.34
C TYR A 77 7.18 11.98 2.10
N VAL A 78 8.23 12.75 2.38
CA VAL A 78 8.31 14.16 1.97
C VAL A 78 8.62 14.26 0.48
N LEU A 79 9.54 13.44 -0.01
CA LEU A 79 9.86 13.30 -1.42
C LEU A 79 10.09 11.81 -1.74
N PRO A 80 9.16 11.13 -2.41
CA PRO A 80 9.31 9.72 -2.76
C PRO A 80 10.44 9.54 -3.80
N SER A 81 11.15 8.42 -3.77
CA SER A 81 12.02 8.02 -4.89
C SER A 81 11.18 7.73 -6.14
N THR A 82 11.82 7.64 -7.30
CA THR A 82 11.15 7.25 -8.56
C THR A 82 10.38 5.94 -8.39
N GLU A 83 11.01 4.92 -7.80
CA GLU A 83 10.39 3.62 -7.57
C GLU A 83 9.20 3.71 -6.63
N MET A 84 9.30 4.56 -5.59
CA MET A 84 8.19 4.80 -4.66
C MET A 84 7.03 5.54 -5.32
N PHE A 85 7.33 6.51 -6.18
CA PHE A 85 6.33 7.26 -6.92
C PHE A 85 5.57 6.35 -7.91
N GLU A 86 6.30 5.49 -8.61
CA GLU A 86 5.71 4.46 -9.48
C GLU A 86 4.84 3.48 -8.69
N ALA A 87 5.30 3.02 -7.51
CA ALA A 87 4.50 2.16 -6.64
C ALA A 87 3.21 2.85 -6.16
N ILE A 88 3.25 4.15 -5.84
CA ILE A 88 2.05 4.95 -5.54
C ILE A 88 1.11 5.02 -6.76
N GLY A 89 1.65 5.15 -7.97
CA GLY A 89 0.89 5.12 -9.22
C GLY A 89 0.19 3.78 -9.46
N ASP A 90 0.87 2.66 -9.20
CA ASP A 90 0.28 1.33 -9.28
C ASP A 90 -0.82 1.14 -8.23
N ILE A 91 -0.61 1.58 -6.98
CA ILE A 91 -1.66 1.60 -5.95
C ILE A 91 -2.88 2.42 -6.41
N ALA A 92 -2.66 3.59 -7.01
CA ALA A 92 -3.75 4.42 -7.52
C ALA A 92 -4.55 3.72 -8.65
N ARG A 93 -3.89 2.90 -9.47
CA ARG A 93 -4.55 2.08 -10.51
C ARG A 93 -5.47 1.02 -9.89
N HIS A 94 -5.01 0.34 -8.84
CA HIS A 94 -5.85 -0.59 -8.06
C HIS A 94 -7.04 0.13 -7.44
N VAL A 95 -6.82 1.28 -6.80
CA VAL A 95 -7.88 2.10 -6.20
C VAL A 95 -8.92 2.57 -7.22
N LYS A 96 -8.48 2.91 -8.44
CA LYS A 96 -9.40 3.34 -9.51
C LYS A 96 -10.26 2.18 -10.05
N SER A 97 -9.77 0.95 -9.94
CA SER A 97 -10.44 -0.26 -10.44
C SER A 97 -11.26 -0.99 -9.37
N TRP A 98 -11.31 -0.44 -8.15
CA TRP A 98 -11.90 -1.02 -6.95
C TRP A 98 -13.37 -0.65 -6.73
#